data_AF-A0A1M5B4U6-F1
#
_entry.id   AF-A0A1M5B4U6-F1
#
_cell.length_a   1.000
_cell.length_b   1.000
_cell.length_c   1.000
_cell.angle_alpha   90.00
_cell.angle_beta   90.00
_cell.angle_gamma   90.00
#
_symmetry.space_group_name_H-M   'P 1'
#
loop_
_entity.id
_entity.type
_entity.pdbx_description
1 polymer ?
#
loop_
_entity_poly.entity_id
_entity_poly.type
_entity_poly.pdbx_seq_one_letter_code
_entity_poly.pdbx_strand_id
1 'polypeptide(L)'
;MATASSYLRVLHIVLKRAEKENLMPKVFYWPSDIKTTVLRNSPKSETNVLDIKTIRRIEQIDLSYDESLEFARDVFMFGFYAQGMEFIDVANLRISNLEGNVLTYRRRLKGNERNVILGEKALAIIDKYFRDGNEYMFPILKGRWLYSYPVAKARVMVPLRKIGQILNLPCKLTFGMNIYSWHSIIRTTNITELFIT
;
A
#
# COMPACT_ATOMS: atom_id res chain seq x y z
N MET A 1 -19.38 3.17 2.76
CA MET A 1 -20.05 2.25 3.73
C MET A 1 -19.51 0.83 3.57
N ALA A 2 -18.29 0.55 4.06
CA ALA A 2 -17.66 -0.78 3.94
C ALA A 2 -17.73 -1.61 5.24
N THR A 3 -17.99 -0.96 6.37
CA THR A 3 -17.90 -1.53 7.71
C THR A 3 -19.13 -2.36 8.09
N ALA A 4 -20.35 -1.84 7.87
CA ALA A 4 -21.59 -2.56 8.21
C ALA A 4 -21.75 -3.89 7.46
N SER A 5 -21.44 -3.91 6.16
CA SER A 5 -21.51 -5.14 5.35
C SER A 5 -20.47 -6.19 5.76
N SER A 6 -19.30 -5.76 6.23
CA SER A 6 -18.28 -6.69 6.74
C SER A 6 -18.76 -7.35 8.05
N TYR A 7 -19.33 -6.56 8.97
CA TYR A 7 -19.92 -7.10 10.21
C TYR A 7 -21.12 -8.00 9.95
N LEU A 8 -22.05 -7.60 9.08
CA LEU A 8 -23.21 -8.41 8.73
C LEU A 8 -22.81 -9.74 8.07
N ARG A 9 -21.72 -9.77 7.28
CA ARG A 9 -21.19 -11.01 6.70
C ARG A 9 -20.61 -11.93 7.77
N VAL A 10 -19.81 -11.40 8.69
CA VAL A 10 -19.26 -12.19 9.81
C VAL A 10 -20.40 -12.73 10.68
N LEU A 11 -21.37 -11.88 11.03
CA LEU A 11 -22.55 -12.27 11.78
C LEU A 11 -23.33 -13.38 11.08
N HIS A 12 -23.60 -13.23 9.78
CA HIS A 12 -24.30 -14.25 9.00
C HIS A 12 -23.54 -15.59 8.98
N ILE A 13 -22.19 -15.57 8.84
CA ILE A 13 -21.35 -16.77 8.90
C ILE A 13 -21.44 -17.45 10.28
N VAL A 14 -21.35 -16.67 11.37
CA VAL A 14 -21.46 -17.18 12.74
C VAL A 14 -22.82 -17.83 12.97
N LEU A 15 -23.91 -17.17 12.54
CA LEU A 15 -25.26 -17.69 12.69
C LEU A 15 -25.50 -18.95 11.85
N LYS A 16 -24.97 -19.00 10.61
CA LYS A 16 -25.01 -20.20 9.76
C LYS A 16 -24.23 -21.37 10.39
N ARG A 17 -23.13 -21.09 11.08
CA ARG A 17 -22.36 -22.09 11.82
C ARG A 17 -23.15 -22.62 13.03
N ALA A 18 -23.75 -21.72 13.80
CA ALA A 18 -24.56 -22.07 14.97
C ALA A 18 -25.81 -22.90 14.58
N GLU A 19 -26.44 -22.59 13.44
CA GLU A 19 -27.52 -23.39 12.85
C GLU A 19 -27.06 -24.83 12.55
N LYS A 20 -25.90 -24.99 11.89
CA LYS A 20 -25.33 -26.31 11.58
C LYS A 20 -24.98 -27.13 12.83
N GLU A 21 -24.63 -26.46 13.93
CA GLU A 21 -24.30 -27.10 15.21
C GLU A 21 -25.51 -27.27 16.14
N ASN A 22 -26.73 -26.96 15.67
CA ASN A 22 -27.97 -27.02 16.46
C ASN A 22 -27.96 -26.14 17.73
N LEU A 23 -27.17 -25.07 17.74
CA LEU A 23 -27.06 -24.11 18.85
C LEU A 23 -28.11 -22.99 18.75
N MET A 24 -28.97 -23.04 17.73
CA MET A 24 -29.95 -22.01 17.38
C MET A 24 -31.37 -22.55 17.60
N PRO A 25 -32.31 -21.72 18.07
CA PRO A 25 -33.73 -22.04 18.02
C PRO A 25 -34.16 -22.28 16.57
N LYS A 26 -35.01 -23.29 16.32
CA LYS A 26 -35.53 -23.65 14.98
C LYS A 26 -36.35 -22.55 14.27
N VAL A 27 -36.58 -21.42 14.95
CA VAL A 27 -37.46 -20.33 14.50
C VAL A 27 -36.66 -19.15 13.94
N PHE A 28 -35.32 -19.16 14.02
CA PHE A 28 -34.52 -18.06 13.49
C PHE A 28 -34.19 -18.26 12.01
N TYR A 29 -34.55 -17.28 11.19
CA TYR A 29 -34.20 -17.22 9.77
C TYR A 29 -33.49 -15.90 9.49
N TRP A 30 -32.39 -15.98 8.73
CA TRP A 30 -31.71 -14.77 8.25
C TRP A 30 -32.63 -14.01 7.29
N PRO A 31 -32.92 -12.71 7.52
CA PRO A 31 -33.77 -11.94 6.63
C PRO A 31 -33.17 -11.82 5.22
N SER A 32 -33.90 -12.30 4.21
CA SER A 32 -33.44 -12.37 2.81
C SER A 32 -33.22 -11.00 2.16
N ASP A 33 -33.83 -9.96 2.71
CA ASP A 33 -33.70 -8.56 2.33
C ASP A 33 -32.37 -7.93 2.82
N ILE A 34 -31.73 -8.51 3.86
CA ILE A 34 -30.41 -8.06 4.32
C ILE A 34 -29.33 -8.61 3.40
N LYS A 35 -28.96 -7.77 2.42
CA LYS A 35 -27.82 -8.02 1.53
C LYS A 35 -26.50 -7.83 2.29
N THR A 36 -25.84 -8.94 2.63
CA THR A 36 -24.46 -8.93 3.15
C THR A 36 -23.42 -8.57 2.09
N THR A 37 -23.81 -8.61 0.83
CA THR A 37 -23.01 -8.18 -0.33
C THR A 37 -23.33 -6.72 -0.64
N VAL A 38 -22.45 -5.81 -0.25
CA VAL A 38 -22.47 -4.46 -0.83
C VAL A 38 -22.07 -4.61 -2.30
N LEU A 39 -23.00 -4.27 -3.21
CA LEU A 39 -22.63 -3.96 -4.58
C LEU A 39 -21.53 -2.92 -4.48
N ARG A 40 -20.33 -3.30 -4.94
CA ARG A 40 -19.16 -2.42 -4.94
C ARG A 40 -19.38 -1.35 -6.02
N ASN A 41 -20.36 -0.47 -5.82
CA ASN A 41 -20.52 0.78 -6.55
C ASN A 41 -19.49 1.78 -6.03
N SER A 42 -18.22 1.36 -5.95
CA SER A 42 -17.10 2.26 -5.99
C SER A 42 -16.78 2.42 -7.47
N PRO A 43 -16.66 3.64 -8.03
CA PRO A 43 -16.13 3.81 -9.38
C PRO A 43 -14.86 2.97 -9.47
N LYS A 44 -14.92 1.96 -10.35
CA LYS A 44 -13.96 0.88 -10.48
C LYS A 44 -12.59 1.49 -10.74
N SER A 45 -11.57 1.07 -9.98
CA SER A 45 -10.15 0.92 -10.38
C SER A 45 -9.41 2.09 -11.06
N GLU A 46 -9.95 2.73 -12.09
CA GLU A 46 -9.36 3.76 -12.95
C GLU A 46 -9.01 5.04 -12.20
N THR A 47 -9.78 5.45 -11.19
CA THR A 47 -9.46 6.66 -10.40
C THR A 47 -8.22 6.50 -9.52
N ASN A 48 -7.69 5.28 -9.36
CA ASN A 48 -6.51 4.99 -8.55
C ASN A 48 -5.26 4.70 -9.39
N VAL A 49 -5.35 4.78 -10.72
CA VAL A 49 -4.23 4.58 -11.64
C VAL A 49 -3.67 5.95 -12.03
N LEU A 50 -2.37 6.13 -11.86
CA LEU A 50 -1.61 7.28 -12.34
C LEU A 50 -0.94 6.88 -13.65
N ASP A 51 -0.95 7.77 -14.63
CA ASP A 51 -0.18 7.58 -15.85
C ASP A 51 1.32 7.78 -15.61
N ILE A 52 2.14 7.29 -16.53
CA ILE A 52 3.60 7.38 -16.41
C ILE A 52 4.09 8.82 -16.29
N LYS A 53 3.39 9.78 -16.93
CA LYS A 53 3.69 11.21 -16.84
C LYS A 53 3.51 11.72 -15.42
N THR A 54 2.43 11.32 -14.74
CA THR A 54 2.17 11.69 -13.35
C THR A 54 3.16 11.04 -12.39
N ILE A 55 3.53 9.77 -12.61
CA ILE A 55 4.58 9.11 -11.83
C ILE A 55 5.90 9.87 -11.95
N ARG A 56 6.33 10.24 -13.16
CA ARG A 56 7.55 11.04 -13.38
C ARG A 56 7.47 12.42 -12.73
N ARG A 57 6.30 13.07 -12.75
CA ARG A 57 6.10 14.35 -12.04
C ARG A 57 6.22 14.20 -10.52
N ILE A 58 5.73 13.09 -9.96
CA ILE A 58 5.90 12.77 -8.53
C ILE A 58 7.36 12.47 -8.22
N GLU A 59 8.08 11.79 -9.09
CA GLU A 59 9.52 11.52 -8.93
C GLU A 59 10.35 12.80 -8.92
N GLN A 60 10.08 13.70 -9.87
CA GLN A 60 10.94 14.85 -10.17
C GLN A 60 10.60 16.15 -9.41
N ILE A 61 9.47 16.19 -8.70
CA ILE A 61 9.10 17.37 -7.90
C ILE A 61 10.16 17.64 -6.83
N ASP A 62 10.65 18.88 -6.80
CA ASP A 62 11.53 19.36 -5.74
C ASP A 62 10.73 19.56 -4.45
N LEU A 63 11.13 18.82 -3.42
CA LEU A 63 10.55 18.85 -2.07
C LEU A 63 11.65 19.03 -1.02
N SER A 64 12.84 19.49 -1.41
CA SER A 64 14.00 19.69 -0.53
C SER A 64 13.72 20.65 0.63
N TYR A 65 12.68 21.49 0.49
CA TYR A 65 12.23 22.42 1.53
C TYR A 65 11.41 21.78 2.66
N ASP A 66 10.95 20.52 2.53
CA ASP A 66 10.16 19.81 3.54
C ASP A 66 10.48 18.32 3.55
N GLU A 67 11.29 17.91 4.55
CA GLU A 67 11.73 16.51 4.73
C GLU A 67 10.55 15.51 4.83
N SER A 68 9.39 15.94 5.32
CA SER A 68 8.21 15.08 5.48
C SER A 68 7.54 14.81 4.13
N LEU A 69 7.47 15.83 3.26
CA LEU A 69 7.02 15.66 1.88
C LEU A 69 8.00 14.80 1.10
N GLU A 70 9.29 15.10 1.22
CA GLU A 70 10.33 14.36 0.53
C GLU A 70 10.34 12.88 0.92
N PHE A 71 10.28 12.58 2.22
CA PHE A 71 10.19 11.21 2.72
C PHE A 71 8.95 10.48 2.20
N ALA A 72 7.80 11.15 2.16
CA ALA A 72 6.58 10.53 1.68
C ALA A 72 6.61 10.25 0.17
N ARG A 73 7.21 11.15 -0.63
CA ARG A 73 7.50 10.94 -2.05
C ARG A 73 8.39 9.71 -2.22
N ASP A 74 9.52 9.67 -1.52
CA ASP A 74 10.51 8.62 -1.68
C ASP A 74 9.95 7.24 -1.28
N VAL A 75 9.19 7.16 -0.19
CA VAL A 75 8.51 5.92 0.23
C VAL A 75 7.46 5.48 -0.79
N PHE A 76 6.71 6.41 -1.40
CA PHE A 76 5.77 6.10 -2.48
C PHE A 76 6.48 5.59 -3.73
N MET A 77 7.55 6.27 -4.15
CA MET A 77 8.34 5.90 -5.33
C MET A 77 9.06 4.58 -5.12
N PHE A 78 9.58 4.32 -3.92
CA PHE A 78 10.11 3.01 -3.56
C PHE A 78 9.06 1.90 -3.72
N GLY A 79 7.84 2.12 -3.21
CA GLY A 79 6.74 1.17 -3.39
C GLY A 79 6.45 0.88 -4.87
N PHE A 80 6.46 1.93 -5.71
CA PHE A 80 6.30 1.80 -7.16
C PHE A 80 7.44 0.98 -7.78
N TYR A 81 8.70 1.36 -7.54
CA TYR A 81 9.89 0.67 -8.08
C TYR A 81 10.04 -0.76 -7.59
N ALA A 82 9.59 -1.04 -6.37
CA ALA A 82 9.52 -2.38 -5.80
C ALA A 82 8.27 -3.16 -6.26
N GLN A 83 7.88 -2.98 -7.52
CA GLN A 83 6.80 -3.67 -8.21
C GLN A 83 5.40 -3.52 -7.59
N GLY A 84 5.07 -2.33 -7.13
CA GLY A 84 3.76 -2.05 -6.54
C GLY A 84 3.62 -2.64 -5.13
N MET A 85 4.56 -2.34 -4.24
CA MET A 85 4.59 -2.87 -2.88
C MET A 85 3.52 -2.23 -1.98
N GLU A 86 2.99 -2.99 -1.02
CA GLU A 86 2.05 -2.47 -0.02
C GLU A 86 2.78 -1.67 1.06
N PHE A 87 2.14 -0.62 1.57
CA PHE A 87 2.73 0.25 2.60
C PHE A 87 3.16 -0.53 3.86
N ILE A 88 2.34 -1.51 4.27
CA ILE A 88 2.65 -2.35 5.42
C ILE A 88 3.92 -3.16 5.20
N ASP A 89 4.17 -3.62 3.97
CA ASP A 89 5.36 -4.38 3.64
C ASP A 89 6.58 -3.44 3.64
N VAL A 90 6.50 -2.28 2.97
CA VAL A 90 7.57 -1.25 2.99
C VAL A 90 7.93 -0.85 4.43
N ALA A 91 6.93 -0.61 5.27
CA ALA A 91 7.13 -0.23 6.67
C ALA A 91 7.86 -1.30 7.50
N ASN A 92 7.83 -2.55 7.07
CA ASN A 92 8.43 -3.69 7.77
C ASN A 92 9.68 -4.25 7.09
N LEU A 93 10.15 -3.65 6.00
CA LEU A 93 11.39 -4.06 5.36
C LEU A 93 12.56 -3.85 6.30
N ARG A 94 13.34 -4.91 6.47
CA ARG A 94 14.58 -4.93 7.23
C ARG A 94 15.76 -4.77 6.30
N ILE A 95 16.88 -4.29 6.83
CA ILE A 95 18.13 -4.20 6.07
C ILE A 95 18.55 -5.59 5.57
N SER A 96 18.36 -6.62 6.40
CA SER A 96 18.64 -8.01 6.04
C SER A 96 17.74 -8.61 4.95
N ASN A 97 16.71 -7.89 4.49
CA ASN A 97 15.91 -8.32 3.34
C ASN A 97 16.59 -8.02 1.99
N LEU A 98 17.65 -7.21 1.97
CA LEU A 98 18.36 -6.84 0.75
C LEU A 98 19.70 -7.56 0.67
N GLU A 99 19.91 -8.28 -0.44
CA GLU A 99 21.19 -8.89 -0.79
C GLU A 99 21.60 -8.40 -2.19
N GLY A 100 22.64 -7.55 -2.24
CA GLY A 100 22.98 -6.82 -3.46
C GLY A 100 21.82 -5.93 -3.90
N ASN A 101 21.20 -6.25 -5.04
CA ASN A 101 20.00 -5.58 -5.55
C ASN A 101 18.73 -6.43 -5.46
N VAL A 102 18.79 -7.60 -4.81
CA VAL A 102 17.64 -8.50 -4.67
C VAL A 102 16.99 -8.28 -3.30
N LEU A 103 15.73 -7.82 -3.33
CA LEU A 103 14.90 -7.64 -2.14
C LEU A 103 14.01 -8.86 -1.94
N THR A 104 14.22 -9.59 -0.86
CA THR A 104 13.46 -10.80 -0.49
C THR A 104 12.63 -10.53 0.76
N TYR A 105 11.30 -10.64 0.66
CA TYR A 105 10.38 -10.34 1.75
C TYR A 105 9.11 -11.19 1.72
N ARG A 106 8.48 -11.38 2.89
CA ARG A 106 7.19 -12.06 3.02
C ARG A 106 6.08 -11.05 3.18
N ARG A 107 5.10 -11.05 2.27
CA ARG A 107 3.96 -10.13 2.31
C ARG A 107 3.15 -10.34 3.58
N ARG A 108 2.93 -9.28 4.36
CA ARG A 108 2.18 -9.40 5.62
C ARG A 108 0.70 -9.66 5.40
N LEU A 109 0.08 -9.08 4.36
CA LEU A 109 -1.35 -9.30 4.09
C LEU A 109 -1.65 -10.59 3.35
N LYS A 110 -0.69 -11.12 2.57
CA LYS A 110 -0.90 -12.26 1.66
C LYS A 110 -0.14 -13.51 2.06
N GLY A 111 0.87 -13.39 2.92
CA GLY A 111 1.63 -14.50 3.48
C GLY A 111 2.64 -15.16 2.53
N ASN A 112 2.70 -14.77 1.25
CA ASN A 112 3.65 -15.31 0.29
C ASN A 112 4.97 -14.52 0.27
N GLU A 113 6.06 -15.23 0.02
CA GLU A 113 7.37 -14.64 -0.22
C GLU A 113 7.44 -14.02 -1.63
N ARG A 114 8.25 -12.97 -1.76
CA ARG A 114 8.55 -12.31 -3.01
C ARG A 114 10.01 -11.92 -3.07
N ASN A 115 10.57 -12.09 -4.26
CA ASN A 115 11.89 -11.62 -4.64
C ASN A 115 11.70 -10.53 -5.70
N VAL A 116 12.27 -9.35 -5.45
CA VAL A 116 12.18 -8.21 -6.35
C VAL A 116 13.60 -7.72 -6.64
N ILE A 117 13.96 -7.69 -7.92
CA ILE A 117 15.22 -7.05 -8.35
C ILE A 117 14.98 -5.55 -8.39
N LEU A 118 15.74 -4.80 -7.60
CA LEU A 118 15.66 -3.35 -7.49
C LEU A 118 16.59 -2.69 -8.51
N GLY A 119 16.08 -1.65 -9.17
CA GLY A 119 16.88 -0.75 -10.00
C GLY A 119 17.56 0.35 -9.19
N GLU A 120 18.44 1.10 -9.84
CA GLU A 120 19.27 2.13 -9.20
C GLU A 120 18.47 3.17 -8.42
N LYS A 121 17.32 3.62 -8.95
CA LYS A 121 16.45 4.59 -8.28
C LYS A 121 15.88 4.08 -6.96
N ALA A 122 15.55 2.80 -6.88
CA ALA A 122 15.08 2.20 -5.63
C ALA A 122 16.24 2.07 -4.63
N LEU A 123 17.41 1.64 -5.09
CA LEU A 123 18.62 1.53 -4.26
C LEU A 123 19.05 2.89 -3.71
N ALA A 124 19.04 3.94 -4.53
CA ALA A 124 19.35 5.31 -4.10
C ALA A 124 18.40 5.81 -2.99
N ILE A 125 17.11 5.45 -3.07
CA ILE A 125 16.15 5.76 -1.99
C ILE A 125 16.50 4.99 -0.72
N ILE A 126 16.88 3.71 -0.83
CA ILE A 126 17.34 2.92 0.33
C ILE A 126 18.56 3.58 0.97
N ASP A 127 19.59 3.87 0.18
CA ASP A 127 20.86 4.43 0.65
C ASP A 127 20.66 5.78 1.34
N LYS A 128 19.77 6.62 0.81
CA LYS A 128 19.41 7.91 1.41
C LYS A 128 18.89 7.78 2.85
N TYR A 129 18.08 6.76 3.13
CA TYR A 129 17.46 6.56 4.45
C TYR A 129 18.16 5.51 5.31
N PHE A 130 19.13 4.79 4.75
CA PHE A 130 19.96 3.84 5.47
C PHE A 130 20.71 4.54 6.60
N ARG A 131 20.72 3.94 7.78
CA ARG A 131 21.51 4.39 8.93
C ARG A 131 22.04 3.15 9.64
N ASP A 132 23.33 3.16 9.95
CA ASP A 132 23.96 2.08 10.70
C ASP A 132 23.25 1.85 12.04
N GLY A 133 23.02 0.58 12.36
CA GLY A 133 22.34 0.15 13.59
C GLY A 133 20.80 0.18 13.54
N ASN A 134 20.17 0.62 12.44
CA ASN A 134 18.72 0.48 12.29
C ASN A 134 18.33 -0.96 11.90
N GLU A 135 17.24 -1.48 12.46
CA GLU A 135 16.69 -2.78 12.04
C GLU A 135 15.93 -2.67 10.70
N TYR A 136 15.25 -1.54 10.49
CA TYR A 136 14.38 -1.29 9.35
C TYR A 136 15.05 -0.42 8.29
N MET A 137 14.73 -0.70 7.03
CA MET A 137 15.21 0.03 5.86
C MET A 137 14.68 1.47 5.82
N PHE A 138 13.46 1.69 6.33
CA PHE A 138 12.85 3.01 6.42
C PHE A 138 12.47 3.37 7.86
N PRO A 139 12.64 4.63 8.28
CA PRO A 139 12.29 5.10 9.63
C PRO A 139 10.77 5.28 9.85
N ILE A 140 9.96 4.34 9.36
CA ILE A 140 8.48 4.37 9.47
C ILE A 140 8.07 3.82 10.85
N LEU A 141 8.52 2.62 11.17
CA LEU A 141 8.30 1.95 12.44
C LEU A 141 9.51 2.22 13.35
N LYS A 142 9.62 3.44 13.89
CA LYS A 142 10.68 3.74 14.88
C LYS A 142 10.50 2.79 16.07
N GLY A 143 11.55 2.03 16.41
CA GLY A 143 11.59 0.86 17.32
C GLY A 143 11.17 1.07 18.79
N ARG A 144 10.20 1.93 19.07
CA ARG A 144 9.49 1.99 20.33
C ARG A 144 8.00 1.78 20.05
N TRP A 145 7.37 1.00 20.91
CA TRP A 145 5.92 0.81 21.06
C TRP A 145 5.10 2.12 21.19
N LEU A 146 5.73 3.30 21.12
CA LEU A 146 5.11 4.62 21.28
C LEU A 146 4.23 5.05 20.10
N TYR A 147 4.34 4.44 18.91
CA TYR A 147 3.49 4.80 17.78
C TYR A 147 2.73 3.59 17.25
N SER A 148 1.41 3.62 17.41
CA SER A 148 0.53 2.69 16.72
C SER A 148 0.71 2.85 15.20
N TYR A 149 0.62 1.74 14.45
CA TYR A 149 0.70 1.74 12.98
C TYR A 149 -0.14 2.86 12.30
N PRO A 150 -1.35 3.23 12.78
CA PRO A 150 -2.08 4.38 12.28
C PRO A 150 -1.30 5.71 12.29
N VAL A 151 -0.53 5.99 13.34
CA VAL A 151 0.28 7.21 13.44
C VAL A 151 1.45 7.17 12.46
N ALA A 152 2.15 6.05 12.39
CA ALA A 152 3.23 5.86 11.41
C ALA A 152 2.71 5.98 9.97
N LYS A 153 1.53 5.42 9.69
CA LYS A 153 0.85 5.56 8.41
C LYS A 153 0.50 7.02 8.10
N ALA A 154 -0.01 7.77 9.08
CA ALA A 154 -0.37 9.18 8.88
C ALA A 154 0.82 10.04 8.46
N ARG A 155 2.04 9.73 8.96
CA ARG A 155 3.29 10.43 8.56
C ARG A 155 3.62 10.34 7.08
N VAL A 156 3.12 9.33 6.36
CA VAL A 156 3.30 9.19 4.91
C VAL A 156 2.04 9.60 4.15
N MET A 157 0.86 9.24 4.64
CA MET A 157 -0.40 9.50 3.93
C MET A 157 -0.85 10.97 3.97
N VAL A 158 -0.47 11.74 5.00
CA VAL A 158 -0.79 13.18 5.06
C VAL A 158 0.08 13.96 4.08
N PRO A 159 1.43 13.80 4.07
CA PRO A 159 2.25 14.50 3.09
C PRO A 159 1.98 14.05 1.65
N LEU A 160 1.68 12.76 1.38
CA LEU A 160 1.26 12.34 0.03
C LEU A 160 0.03 13.10 -0.48
N ARG A 161 -0.96 13.34 0.38
CA ARG A 161 -2.13 14.15 0.00
C ARG A 161 -1.74 15.58 -0.35
N LYS A 162 -0.78 16.17 0.38
CA LYS A 162 -0.23 17.49 0.06
C LYS A 162 0.53 17.49 -1.26
N ILE A 163 1.37 16.49 -1.54
CA ILE A 163 2.06 16.34 -2.83
C ILE A 163 1.04 16.29 -3.98
N GLY A 164 -0.04 15.53 -3.83
CA GLY A 164 -1.11 15.50 -4.82
C GLY A 164 -1.76 16.88 -5.06
N GLN A 165 -1.89 17.71 -4.01
CA GLN A 165 -2.37 19.08 -4.13
C GLN A 165 -1.36 19.98 -4.83
N ILE A 166 -0.08 19.91 -4.47
CA ILE A 166 1.00 20.69 -5.10
C ILE A 166 1.08 20.40 -6.61
N LEU A 167 0.90 19.14 -6.99
CA LEU A 167 0.90 18.70 -8.39
C LEU A 167 -0.44 18.94 -9.11
N ASN A 168 -1.44 19.52 -8.44
CA ASN A 168 -2.80 19.74 -8.95
C ASN A 168 -3.42 18.46 -9.54
N LEU A 169 -3.28 17.33 -8.86
CA LEU A 169 -3.85 16.06 -9.31
C LEU A 169 -5.39 16.09 -9.17
N PRO A 170 -6.13 15.48 -10.11
CA PRO A 170 -7.60 15.48 -10.09
C PRO A 170 -8.19 14.67 -8.93
N CYS A 171 -7.38 13.88 -8.24
CA CYS A 171 -7.78 13.05 -7.11
C CYS A 171 -6.73 13.07 -6.00
N LYS A 172 -7.14 12.63 -4.81
CA LYS A 172 -6.25 12.53 -3.64
C LYS A 172 -5.19 11.47 -3.90
N LEU A 173 -3.92 11.88 -3.91
CA LEU A 173 -2.81 10.94 -3.96
C LEU A 173 -2.81 10.06 -2.70
N THR A 174 -2.90 8.74 -2.90
CA THR A 174 -2.83 7.75 -1.84
C THR A 174 -1.76 6.72 -2.16
N PHE A 175 -1.17 6.12 -1.11
CA PHE A 175 -0.09 5.18 -1.31
C PHE A 175 -0.48 4.00 -2.20
N GLY A 176 -1.69 3.46 -2.07
CA GLY A 176 -2.16 2.32 -2.88
C GLY A 176 -2.15 2.58 -4.40
N MET A 177 -2.13 3.84 -4.84
CA MET A 177 -2.01 4.19 -6.26
C MET A 177 -0.67 3.72 -6.84
N ASN A 178 0.40 3.56 -6.05
CA ASN A 178 1.66 2.98 -6.54
C ASN A 178 1.43 1.57 -7.12
N ILE A 179 0.60 0.76 -6.45
CA ILE A 179 0.33 -0.64 -6.80
C ILE A 179 -0.48 -0.73 -8.08
N TYR A 180 -1.58 0.02 -8.15
CA TYR A 180 -2.46 0.03 -9.32
C TYR A 180 -1.75 0.61 -10.54
N SER A 181 -0.96 1.68 -10.36
CA SER A 181 -0.19 2.31 -11.44
C SER A 181 0.90 1.38 -11.95
N TRP A 182 1.65 0.73 -11.06
CA TRP A 182 2.65 -0.28 -11.44
C TRP A 182 2.03 -1.38 -12.31
N HIS A 183 0.95 -1.99 -11.83
CA HIS A 183 0.26 -3.06 -12.55
C HIS A 183 -0.36 -2.60 -13.88
N SER A 184 -0.83 -1.36 -13.97
CA SER A 184 -1.34 -0.82 -15.23
C SER A 184 -0.20 -0.61 -16.24
N ILE A 185 0.88 0.05 -15.81
CA ILE A 185 2.00 0.43 -16.66
C ILE A 185 2.72 -0.81 -17.21
N ILE A 186 3.01 -1.81 -16.36
CA ILE A 186 3.69 -3.04 -16.79
C ILE A 186 2.87 -3.87 -17.79
N ARG A 187 1.53 -3.71 -17.82
CA ARG A 187 0.67 -4.36 -18.81
C ARG A 187 0.65 -3.64 -20.14
N THR A 188 0.86 -2.33 -20.13
CA THR A 188 0.79 -1.48 -21.33
C THR A 188 2.15 -1.23 -21.97
N THR A 189 3.25 -1.44 -21.25
CA THR A 189 4.60 -1.09 -21.68
C THR A 189 5.48 -2.33 -21.74
N ASN A 190 6.31 -2.47 -22.79
CA ASN A 190 7.36 -3.47 -22.82
C ASN A 190 8.38 -3.17 -21.70
N ILE A 191 8.68 -4.15 -20.85
CA ILE A 191 9.37 -4.02 -19.55
C ILE A 191 10.70 -3.24 -19.63
N THR A 192 11.35 -3.24 -20.79
CA THR A 192 12.65 -2.63 -21.04
C THR A 192 12.70 -1.11 -20.88
N GLU A 193 11.62 -0.36 -21.09
CA GLU A 193 11.67 1.12 -21.01
C GLU A 193 11.63 1.69 -19.58
N LEU A 194 11.19 0.90 -18.58
CA LEU A 194 10.94 1.39 -17.22
C LEU A 194 12.14 1.29 -16.29
N PHE A 195 13.13 0.47 -16.63
CA PHE A 195 14.27 0.15 -15.78
C PHE A 195 15.62 0.63 -16.33
N ILE A 196 15.65 1.26 -17.52
CA ILE A 196 16.88 1.68 -18.22
C ILE A 196 17.13 3.21 -18.12
N THR A 197 16.26 3.98 -17.44
CA THR A 197 16.44 5.45 -17.21
C THR A 197 16.08 5.88 -15.80
#